data_AF-A0A4Y7R9N4-F1
#
_entry.id   AF-A0A4Y7R9N4-F1
#
_cell.length_a   1.000
_cell.length_b   1.000
_cell.length_c   1.000
_cell.angle_alpha   90.00
_cell.angle_beta   90.00
_cell.angle_gamma   90.00
#
_symmetry.space_group_name_H-M   'P 1'
#
loop_
_entity.id
_entity.type
_entity.pdbx_description
1 polymer ?
#
loop_
_entity_poly.entity_id
_entity_poly.type
_entity_poly.pdbx_seq_one_letter_code
_entity_poly.pdbx_strand_id
1 'polypeptide(L)'
;MLKKNKYFVVGIILIISLVIIAVATSGTNNSTSKWKNFGLSYQKVYNDVDKNKVIAKLDGEAITKQEFDGTKVFLTALYDREPSSQEVMEKVLNEKVILIEAKKRNLYPDRAETLEYMTRIRNDKEEAINEGIEIDEESAKSWEETLEGQGLTEEEYWKSEDTIKGYQAALATARVRSKLVQEWGFSGKEMSTPAGAAKFEEKLNNMIDEQKNKLKLEYIEPIISN
;
A
#
# COMPACT_ATOMS: atom_id res chain seq x y z
N MET A 1 11.06 3.85 -34.79
CA MET A 1 9.91 3.10 -34.26
C MET A 1 10.41 2.00 -33.34
N LEU A 2 10.52 2.30 -32.04
CA LEU A 2 10.89 1.30 -31.03
C LEU A 2 9.65 0.43 -30.78
N LYS A 3 9.77 -0.88 -31.02
CA LYS A 3 8.75 -1.87 -30.65
C LYS A 3 8.50 -1.72 -29.15
N LYS A 4 7.37 -1.10 -28.77
CA LYS A 4 6.87 -1.08 -27.39
C LYS A 4 6.80 -2.53 -26.94
N ASN A 5 7.66 -2.88 -25.99
CA ASN A 5 7.74 -4.24 -25.46
C ASN A 5 6.45 -4.45 -24.65
N LYS A 6 5.48 -5.17 -25.24
CA LYS A 6 4.10 -5.30 -24.70
C LYS A 6 4.06 -5.84 -23.27
N TYR A 7 5.12 -6.54 -22.84
CA TYR A 7 5.27 -7.08 -21.50
C TYR A 7 5.83 -6.08 -20.46
N PHE A 8 6.43 -4.95 -20.89
CA PHE A 8 7.03 -3.97 -19.98
C PHE A 8 6.00 -2.99 -19.42
N VAL A 9 4.88 -2.78 -20.12
CA VAL A 9 3.78 -1.92 -19.67
C VAL A 9 2.86 -2.69 -18.71
N VAL A 10 2.60 -3.98 -18.99
CA VAL A 10 1.82 -4.87 -18.12
C VAL A 10 2.52 -5.11 -16.76
N GLY A 11 3.85 -5.16 -16.75
CA GLY A 11 4.63 -5.28 -15.51
C GLY A 11 4.63 -4.04 -14.62
N ILE A 12 4.26 -2.85 -15.12
CA ILE A 12 4.26 -1.61 -14.33
C ILE A 12 2.88 -1.31 -13.74
N ILE A 13 1.81 -1.78 -14.39
CA ILE A 13 0.42 -1.54 -13.96
C ILE A 13 0.02 -2.49 -12.81
N LEU A 14 0.62 -3.68 -12.72
CA LEU A 14 0.42 -4.63 -11.60
C LEU A 14 1.17 -4.28 -10.31
N ILE A 15 2.12 -3.33 -10.34
CA ILE A 15 3.01 -3.06 -9.18
C ILE A 15 2.37 -2.12 -8.14
N ILE A 16 1.33 -1.34 -8.48
CA ILE A 16 0.81 -0.32 -7.56
C ILE A 16 -0.56 -0.69 -6.96
N SER A 17 -1.25 -1.68 -7.52
CA SER A 17 -2.46 -2.28 -6.94
C SER A 17 -2.19 -3.46 -5.98
N LEU A 18 -0.92 -3.86 -5.79
CA LEU A 18 -0.56 -5.05 -5.03
C LEU A 18 0.65 -4.78 -4.10
N VAL A 19 0.42 -4.15 -2.95
CA VAL A 19 1.08 -4.59 -1.71
C VAL A 19 0.31 -5.82 -1.18
N ILE A 20 -0.01 -6.77 -2.04
CA ILE A 20 -0.34 -8.13 -1.62
C ILE A 20 0.72 -8.95 -2.31
N ILE A 21 1.81 -9.23 -1.57
CA ILE A 21 2.67 -10.36 -1.91
C ILE A 21 1.74 -11.56 -1.78
N ALA A 22 1.27 -12.08 -2.90
CA ALA A 22 0.55 -13.34 -2.96
C ALA A 22 1.50 -14.45 -2.46
N VAL A 23 1.52 -14.66 -1.15
CA VAL A 23 2.04 -15.91 -0.59
C VAL A 23 0.94 -16.92 -0.83
N ALA A 24 1.14 -17.77 -1.84
CA ALA A 24 0.31 -18.93 -2.08
C ALA A 24 0.31 -19.81 -0.81
N THR A 25 -0.73 -19.70 0.01
CA THR A 25 -1.01 -20.67 1.07
C THR A 25 -2.23 -21.48 0.67
N SER A 26 -1.96 -22.71 0.22
CA SER A 26 -2.96 -23.74 0.04
C SER A 26 -3.53 -24.15 1.40
N GLY A 27 -4.81 -23.85 1.67
CA GLY A 27 -5.49 -24.25 2.90
C GLY A 27 -7.02 -24.13 2.79
N THR A 28 -7.72 -25.21 3.15
CA THR A 28 -9.10 -25.58 2.77
C THR A 28 -10.22 -25.14 3.72
N ASN A 29 -11.42 -24.98 3.14
CA ASN A 29 -12.79 -25.31 3.61
C ASN A 29 -13.53 -24.48 4.69
N ASN A 30 -14.68 -23.96 4.25
CA ASN A 30 -15.89 -23.55 5.00
C ASN A 30 -15.76 -22.55 6.16
N SER A 31 -15.56 -21.30 5.78
CA SER A 31 -15.79 -20.06 6.53
C SER A 31 -15.64 -18.93 5.49
N THR A 32 -16.32 -17.79 5.65
CA THR A 32 -16.19 -16.59 4.78
C THR A 32 -14.77 -16.43 4.21
N SER A 33 -14.64 -16.14 2.90
CA SER A 33 -13.33 -16.10 2.24
C SER A 33 -12.34 -15.17 2.97
N LYS A 34 -11.04 -15.48 2.88
CA LYS A 34 -9.97 -14.67 3.50
C LYS A 34 -10.11 -13.18 3.16
N TRP A 35 -10.39 -12.87 1.90
CA TRP A 35 -10.51 -11.50 1.39
C TRP A 35 -11.78 -10.79 1.85
N LYS A 36 -12.89 -11.52 1.94
CA LYS A 36 -14.12 -10.98 2.52
C LYS A 36 -13.98 -10.71 4.03
N ASN A 37 -13.28 -11.59 4.77
CA ASN A 37 -12.96 -11.33 6.17
C ASN A 37 -11.99 -10.16 6.37
N PHE A 38 -11.03 -9.99 5.45
CA PHE A 38 -10.18 -8.80 5.41
C PHE A 38 -11.03 -7.53 5.22
N GLY A 39 -11.92 -7.51 4.22
CA GLY A 39 -12.85 -6.40 3.98
C GLY A 39 -13.72 -6.07 5.20
N LEU A 40 -14.31 -7.09 5.84
CA LEU A 40 -15.10 -6.93 7.07
C LEU A 40 -14.28 -6.35 8.23
N SER A 41 -13.04 -6.80 8.39
CA SER A 41 -12.15 -6.33 9.45
C SER A 41 -11.71 -4.89 9.22
N TYR A 42 -11.39 -4.55 7.96
CA TYR A 42 -11.04 -3.19 7.58
C TYR A 42 -12.23 -2.24 7.79
N GLN A 43 -13.43 -2.66 7.44
CA GLN A 43 -14.66 -1.88 7.64
C GLN A 43 -14.99 -1.64 9.11
N LYS A 44 -14.65 -2.57 10.00
CA LYS A 44 -14.76 -2.35 11.46
C LYS A 44 -13.83 -1.24 11.93
N VAL A 45 -12.58 -1.24 11.48
CA VAL A 45 -11.62 -0.16 11.77
C VAL A 45 -12.14 1.18 11.21
N TYR A 46 -12.71 1.14 10.00
CA TYR A 46 -13.27 2.34 9.36
C TYR A 46 -14.48 2.94 10.09
N ASN A 47 -15.28 2.12 10.75
CA ASN A 47 -16.46 2.55 11.50
C ASN A 47 -16.20 2.76 12.99
N ASP A 48 -14.96 2.56 13.46
CA ASP A 48 -14.59 2.80 14.84
C ASP A 48 -14.77 4.29 15.19
N VAL A 49 -15.42 4.56 16.32
CA VAL A 49 -15.69 5.93 16.81
C VAL A 49 -14.39 6.69 17.12
N ASP A 50 -13.34 5.97 17.50
CA ASP A 50 -12.03 6.49 17.84
C ASP A 50 -11.05 6.43 16.66
N LYS A 51 -11.49 6.12 15.44
CA LYS A 51 -10.59 5.96 14.27
C LYS A 51 -9.65 7.14 14.04
N ASN A 52 -10.14 8.36 14.26
CA ASN A 52 -9.38 9.61 14.06
C ASN A 52 -8.54 10.00 15.29
N LYS A 53 -8.61 9.24 16.38
CA LYS A 53 -7.85 9.50 17.60
C LYS A 53 -6.36 9.39 17.30
N VAL A 54 -5.60 10.42 17.68
CA VAL A 54 -4.14 10.43 17.49
C VAL A 54 -3.49 9.64 18.63
N ILE A 55 -2.77 8.57 18.29
CA ILE A 55 -2.09 7.69 19.25
C ILE A 55 -0.59 8.03 19.37
N ALA A 56 -0.01 8.61 18.32
CA ALA A 56 1.37 9.07 18.29
C ALA A 56 1.56 10.21 17.29
N LYS A 57 2.69 10.89 17.35
CA LYS A 57 3.14 11.86 16.35
C LYS A 57 4.58 11.60 15.96
N LEU A 58 4.89 11.69 14.67
CA LEU A 58 6.25 11.63 14.15
C LEU A 58 6.59 12.99 13.51
N ASP A 59 7.45 13.76 14.17
CA ASP A 59 7.82 15.13 13.77
C ASP A 59 6.59 16.04 13.57
N GLY A 60 5.63 15.91 14.49
CA GLY A 60 4.36 16.65 14.47
C GLY A 60 3.28 16.05 13.56
N GLU A 61 3.62 15.13 12.66
CA GLU A 61 2.63 14.42 11.82
C GLU A 61 1.89 13.37 12.64
N ALA A 62 0.56 13.44 12.62
CA ALA A 62 -0.29 12.53 13.38
C ALA A 62 -0.19 11.08 12.86
N ILE A 63 -0.22 10.16 13.82
CA ILE A 63 -0.49 8.73 13.62
C ILE A 63 -1.79 8.44 14.36
N THR A 64 -2.80 8.06 13.60
CA THR A 64 -4.15 7.78 14.08
C THR A 64 -4.34 6.32 14.46
N LYS A 65 -5.37 6.03 15.26
CA LYS A 65 -5.81 4.67 15.57
C LYS A 65 -6.19 3.91 14.30
N GLN A 66 -6.83 4.57 13.33
CA GLN A 66 -7.17 3.97 12.04
C GLN A 66 -5.93 3.48 11.28
N GLU A 67 -4.85 4.28 11.24
CA GLU A 67 -3.61 3.89 10.58
C GLU A 67 -2.98 2.66 11.25
N PHE A 68 -2.98 2.61 12.58
CA PHE A 68 -2.44 1.48 13.32
C PHE A 68 -3.28 0.21 13.15
N ASP A 69 -4.58 0.27 13.42
CA ASP A 69 -5.45 -0.91 13.34
C ASP A 69 -5.65 -1.38 11.89
N GLY A 70 -5.71 -0.44 10.94
CA GLY A 70 -5.77 -0.77 9.51
C GLY A 70 -4.51 -1.50 9.07
N THR A 71 -3.34 -1.06 9.53
CA THR A 71 -2.06 -1.77 9.30
C THR A 71 -2.06 -3.14 9.95
N LYS A 72 -2.59 -3.28 11.17
CA LYS A 72 -2.73 -4.58 11.85
C LYS A 72 -3.56 -5.56 11.02
N VAL A 73 -4.76 -5.14 10.57
CA VAL A 73 -5.65 -5.96 9.72
C VAL A 73 -4.95 -6.37 8.43
N PHE A 74 -4.24 -5.43 7.79
CA PHE A 74 -3.48 -5.70 6.58
C PHE A 74 -2.36 -6.72 6.78
N LEU A 75 -1.53 -6.55 7.81
CA LEU A 75 -0.44 -7.49 8.11
C LEU A 75 -0.97 -8.88 8.52
N THR A 76 -2.13 -8.95 9.18
CA THR A 76 -2.80 -10.23 9.46
C THR A 76 -3.22 -10.95 8.19
N ALA A 77 -3.83 -10.25 7.24
CA ALA A 77 -4.18 -10.85 5.97
C ALA A 77 -2.93 -11.26 5.16
N LEU A 78 -1.86 -10.46 5.21
CA LEU A 78 -0.62 -10.73 4.47
C LEU A 78 0.13 -11.96 5.00
N TYR A 79 0.28 -12.09 6.32
CA TYR A 79 1.10 -13.13 6.94
C TYR A 79 0.32 -14.30 7.53
N ASP A 80 -1.01 -14.25 7.51
CA ASP A 80 -1.89 -15.27 8.09
C ASP A 80 -1.61 -15.51 9.59
N ARG A 81 -1.28 -14.43 10.31
CA ARG A 81 -1.03 -14.42 11.76
C ARG A 81 -1.33 -13.05 12.37
N GLU A 82 -1.52 -13.00 13.68
CA GLU A 82 -1.58 -11.70 14.36
C GLU A 82 -0.18 -11.06 14.46
N PRO A 83 0.03 -9.83 13.96
CA PRO A 83 1.28 -9.11 14.16
C PRO A 83 1.35 -8.53 15.58
N SER A 84 2.56 -8.44 16.13
CA SER A 84 2.79 -7.73 17.39
C SER A 84 2.55 -6.23 17.21
N SER A 85 2.19 -5.53 18.30
CA SER A 85 2.03 -4.06 18.28
C SER A 85 3.29 -3.34 17.79
N GLN A 86 4.47 -3.90 18.06
CA GLN A 86 5.75 -3.38 17.60
C GLN A 86 5.90 -3.51 16.07
N GLU A 87 5.56 -4.67 15.49
CA GLU A 87 5.59 -4.86 14.03
C GLU A 87 4.63 -3.91 13.32
N VAL A 88 3.44 -3.70 13.88
CA VAL A 88 2.44 -2.77 13.34
C VAL A 88 2.98 -1.33 13.39
N MET A 89 3.48 -0.88 14.55
CA MET A 89 3.99 0.48 14.68
C MET A 89 5.21 0.72 13.80
N GLU A 90 6.13 -0.25 13.71
CA GLU A 90 7.29 -0.17 12.82
C GLU A 90 6.87 0.00 11.35
N LYS A 91 5.87 -0.75 10.89
CA LYS A 91 5.32 -0.60 9.55
C LYS A 91 4.71 0.79 9.32
N VAL A 92 3.92 1.29 10.28
CA VAL A 92 3.33 2.65 10.22
C VAL A 92 4.41 3.72 10.18
N LEU A 93 5.45 3.61 11.00
CA LEU A 93 6.56 4.56 11.04
C LEU A 93 7.34 4.55 9.72
N ASN A 94 7.64 3.37 9.16
CA ASN A 94 8.36 3.27 7.90
C ASN A 94 7.60 3.95 6.75
N GLU A 95 6.28 3.76 6.70
CA GLU A 95 5.43 4.46 5.72
C GLU A 95 5.41 5.98 5.98
N LYS A 96 5.26 6.41 7.24
CA LYS A 96 5.23 7.83 7.60
C LYS A 96 6.53 8.54 7.22
N VAL A 97 7.68 7.91 7.43
CA VAL A 97 9.00 8.44 7.02
C VAL A 97 9.04 8.68 5.52
N ILE A 98 8.58 7.73 4.71
CA ILE A 98 8.57 7.89 3.26
C ILE A 98 7.62 9.01 2.81
N LEU A 99 6.47 9.17 3.46
CA LEU A 99 5.55 10.26 3.15
C LEU A 99 6.09 11.63 3.57
N ILE A 100 6.79 11.71 4.71
CA ILE A 100 7.52 12.91 5.13
C ILE A 100 8.60 13.25 4.09
N GLU A 101 9.34 12.24 3.61
CA GLU A 101 10.36 12.43 2.57
C GLU A 101 9.74 12.89 1.24
N ALA A 102 8.58 12.35 0.87
CA ALA A 102 7.83 12.79 -0.30
C ALA A 102 7.45 14.27 -0.20
N LYS A 103 6.94 14.72 0.97
CA LYS A 103 6.64 16.13 1.23
C LYS A 103 7.89 17.01 1.14
N LYS A 104 8.98 16.63 1.81
CA LYS A 104 10.27 17.36 1.78
C LYS A 104 10.82 17.54 0.36
N ARG A 105 10.58 16.57 -0.52
CA ARG A 105 11.04 16.59 -1.92
C ARG A 105 10.04 17.16 -2.91
N ASN A 106 8.88 17.66 -2.45
CA ASN A 106 7.77 18.11 -3.30
C ASN A 106 7.32 17.01 -4.29
N LEU A 107 7.26 15.77 -3.83
CA LEU A 107 6.83 14.59 -4.59
C LEU A 107 5.41 14.11 -4.23
N TYR A 108 4.76 14.77 -3.28
CA TYR A 108 3.40 14.43 -2.88
C TYR A 108 2.40 14.91 -3.96
N PRO A 109 1.61 14.02 -4.59
CA PRO A 109 0.68 14.39 -5.65
C PRO A 109 -0.50 15.19 -5.09
N ASP A 110 -0.99 16.15 -5.87
CA ASP A 110 -2.25 16.80 -5.55
C ASP A 110 -3.45 15.87 -5.86
N ARG A 111 -4.64 16.34 -5.49
CA ARG A 111 -5.87 15.56 -5.68
C ARG A 111 -6.21 15.34 -7.15
N ALA A 112 -5.98 16.33 -8.02
CA ALA A 112 -6.34 16.23 -9.44
C ALA A 112 -5.47 15.19 -10.13
N GLU A 113 -4.15 15.25 -9.89
CA GLU A 113 -3.19 14.27 -10.38
C GLU A 113 -3.51 12.84 -9.90
N THR A 114 -3.99 12.71 -8.66
CA THR A 114 -4.38 11.40 -8.13
C THR A 114 -5.62 10.86 -8.83
N LEU A 115 -6.62 11.69 -9.10
CA LEU A 115 -7.81 11.26 -9.83
C LEU A 115 -7.49 10.86 -11.27
N GLU A 116 -6.58 11.57 -11.94
CA GLU A 116 -6.07 11.17 -13.26
C GLU A 116 -5.36 9.81 -13.19
N TYR A 117 -4.56 9.59 -12.16
CA TYR A 117 -3.90 8.30 -11.92
C TYR A 117 -4.92 7.17 -11.68
N MET A 118 -5.91 7.38 -10.81
CA MET A 118 -6.97 6.41 -10.53
C MET A 118 -7.80 6.09 -11.79
N THR A 119 -8.13 7.11 -12.58
CA THR A 119 -8.85 6.94 -13.85
C THR A 119 -8.05 6.08 -14.83
N ARG A 120 -6.73 6.31 -14.93
CA ARG A 120 -5.87 5.47 -15.76
C ARG A 120 -5.87 4.02 -15.30
N ILE A 121 -5.69 3.75 -14.01
CA ILE A 121 -5.71 2.38 -13.48
C ILE A 121 -7.04 1.68 -13.78
N ARG A 122 -8.16 2.40 -13.62
CA ARG A 122 -9.49 1.86 -13.96
C ARG A 122 -9.63 1.56 -15.45
N ASN A 123 -9.19 2.47 -16.31
CA ASN A 123 -9.27 2.29 -17.76
C ASN A 123 -8.34 1.19 -18.26
N ASP A 124 -7.15 1.03 -17.67
CA ASP A 124 -6.20 -0.02 -18.03
C ASP A 124 -6.80 -1.42 -17.79
N LYS A 125 -7.60 -1.58 -16.73
CA LYS A 125 -8.39 -2.81 -16.46
C LYS A 125 -9.40 -3.05 -17.58
N GLU A 126 -10.16 -2.03 -17.97
CA GLU A 126 -11.18 -2.12 -19.03
C GLU A 126 -10.53 -2.40 -20.40
N GLU A 127 -9.42 -1.75 -20.72
CA GLU A 127 -8.64 -1.96 -21.94
C GLU A 127 -8.09 -3.39 -22.01
N ALA A 128 -7.50 -3.91 -20.91
CA ALA A 128 -7.02 -5.28 -20.86
C ALA A 128 -8.13 -6.30 -21.16
N ILE A 129 -9.33 -6.11 -20.59
CA ILE A 129 -10.51 -6.95 -20.87
C ILE A 129 -10.88 -6.87 -22.36
N ASN A 130 -10.95 -5.65 -22.91
CA ASN A 130 -11.32 -5.44 -24.30
C ASN A 130 -10.30 -5.99 -25.30
N GLU A 131 -9.02 -6.02 -24.94
CA GLU A 131 -7.93 -6.62 -25.71
C GLU A 131 -7.87 -8.16 -25.56
N GLY A 132 -8.75 -8.76 -24.76
CA GLY A 132 -8.76 -10.20 -24.50
C GLY A 132 -7.57 -10.67 -23.68
N ILE A 133 -6.95 -9.77 -22.91
CA ILE A 133 -5.91 -10.12 -21.94
C ILE A 133 -6.62 -10.80 -20.77
N GLU A 134 -6.24 -12.05 -20.51
CA GLU A 134 -6.77 -12.81 -19.38
C GLU A 134 -6.40 -12.11 -18.07
N ILE A 135 -7.43 -11.70 -17.32
CA ILE A 135 -7.26 -11.24 -15.96
C ILE A 135 -7.22 -12.49 -15.09
N ASP A 136 -6.26 -12.53 -14.17
CA ASP A 136 -6.19 -13.56 -13.15
C ASP A 136 -7.50 -13.61 -12.35
N GLU A 137 -8.27 -14.68 -12.54
CA GLU A 137 -9.60 -14.86 -11.92
C GLU A 137 -9.52 -14.83 -10.40
N GLU A 138 -8.42 -15.35 -9.82
CA GLU A 138 -8.20 -15.34 -8.38
C GLU A 138 -8.05 -13.91 -7.84
N SER A 139 -7.25 -13.08 -8.50
CA SER A 139 -7.09 -11.66 -8.15
C SER A 139 -8.39 -10.87 -8.31
N ALA A 140 -9.13 -11.10 -9.40
CA ALA A 140 -10.42 -10.44 -9.64
C ALA A 140 -11.45 -10.80 -8.54
N LYS A 141 -11.55 -12.09 -8.21
CA LYS A 141 -12.42 -12.57 -7.13
C LYS A 141 -11.99 -12.04 -5.77
N SER A 142 -10.70 -12.03 -5.47
CA SER A 142 -10.16 -11.50 -4.21
C SER A 142 -10.50 -10.01 -4.03
N TRP A 143 -10.46 -9.24 -5.12
CA TRP A 143 -10.88 -7.85 -5.15
C TRP A 143 -12.37 -7.68 -4.86
N GLU A 144 -13.23 -8.41 -5.57
CA GLU A 144 -14.68 -8.38 -5.38
C GLU A 144 -15.08 -8.78 -3.96
N GLU A 145 -14.49 -9.85 -3.42
CA GLU A 145 -14.73 -10.31 -2.05
C GLU A 145 -14.30 -9.26 -1.02
N THR A 146 -13.19 -8.55 -1.26
CA THR A 146 -12.74 -7.46 -0.40
C THR A 146 -13.75 -6.31 -0.38
N LEU A 147 -14.25 -5.91 -1.55
CA LEU A 147 -15.29 -4.88 -1.66
C LEU A 147 -16.59 -5.31 -0.97
N GLU A 148 -17.01 -6.56 -1.18
CA GLU A 148 -18.19 -7.13 -0.52
C GLU A 148 -18.03 -7.09 1.00
N GLY A 149 -16.86 -7.48 1.52
CA GLY A 149 -16.57 -7.41 2.95
C GLY A 149 -16.60 -5.98 3.50
N GLN A 150 -16.22 -4.99 2.69
CA GLN A 150 -16.31 -3.57 3.06
C GLN A 150 -17.74 -3.02 2.94
N GLY A 151 -18.64 -3.75 2.30
CA GLY A 151 -19.99 -3.27 1.97
C GLY A 151 -19.97 -2.16 0.93
N LEU A 152 -18.99 -2.19 0.02
CA LEU A 152 -18.83 -1.22 -1.06
C LEU A 152 -19.13 -1.86 -2.42
N THR A 153 -19.75 -1.09 -3.30
CA THR A 153 -19.69 -1.33 -4.74
C THR A 153 -18.36 -0.84 -5.31
N GLU A 154 -17.99 -1.32 -6.50
CA GLU A 154 -16.81 -0.81 -7.21
C GLU A 154 -16.92 0.70 -7.47
N GLU A 155 -18.11 1.21 -7.80
CA GLU A 155 -18.33 2.64 -8.03
C GLU A 155 -18.12 3.48 -6.76
N GLU A 156 -18.61 3.01 -5.62
CA GLU A 156 -18.38 3.67 -4.33
C GLU A 156 -16.91 3.66 -3.94
N TYR A 157 -16.21 2.55 -4.17
CA TYR A 157 -14.77 2.46 -3.94
C TYR A 157 -14.01 3.53 -4.73
N TRP A 158 -14.26 3.66 -6.03
CA TRP A 158 -13.55 4.62 -6.89
C TRP A 158 -13.85 6.08 -6.56
N LYS A 159 -14.98 6.36 -5.89
CA LYS A 159 -15.37 7.73 -5.48
C LYS A 159 -14.99 8.07 -4.05
N SER A 160 -14.53 7.11 -3.25
CA SER A 160 -14.29 7.32 -1.83
C SER A 160 -13.06 8.23 -1.59
N GLU A 161 -13.18 9.17 -0.65
CA GLU A 161 -12.06 10.04 -0.28
C GLU A 161 -10.88 9.27 0.34
N ASP A 162 -11.15 8.14 0.99
CA ASP A 162 -10.10 7.32 1.58
C ASP A 162 -9.36 6.48 0.53
N THR A 163 -10.06 6.05 -0.52
CA THR A 163 -9.43 5.50 -1.73
C THR A 163 -8.51 6.54 -2.35
N ILE A 164 -8.97 7.78 -2.54
CA ILE A 164 -8.15 8.87 -3.09
C ILE A 164 -6.88 9.09 -2.24
N LYS A 165 -7.01 9.18 -0.91
CA LYS A 165 -5.87 9.33 0.00
C LYS A 165 -4.90 8.15 -0.06
N GLY A 166 -5.42 6.93 -0.17
CA GLY A 166 -4.62 5.72 -0.36
C GLY A 166 -3.79 5.78 -1.64
N TYR A 167 -4.41 6.15 -2.75
CA TYR A 167 -3.72 6.35 -4.04
C TYR A 167 -2.71 7.50 -4.00
N GLN A 168 -3.00 8.61 -3.29
CA GLN A 168 -2.05 9.69 -3.05
C GLN A 168 -0.79 9.19 -2.34
N ALA A 169 -0.95 8.44 -1.25
CA ALA A 169 0.16 7.89 -0.49
C ALA A 169 0.99 6.87 -1.30
N ALA A 170 0.32 6.00 -2.07
CA ALA A 170 0.97 5.02 -2.93
C ALA A 170 1.79 5.70 -4.04
N LEU A 171 1.22 6.71 -4.71
CA LEU A 171 1.92 7.46 -5.76
C LEU A 171 3.09 8.28 -5.21
N ALA A 172 2.93 8.91 -4.03
CA ALA A 172 4.01 9.60 -3.34
C ALA A 172 5.17 8.64 -3.02
N THR A 173 4.86 7.45 -2.49
CA THR A 173 5.84 6.39 -2.19
C THR A 173 6.57 5.93 -3.45
N ALA A 174 5.84 5.67 -4.54
CA ALA A 174 6.43 5.27 -5.82
C ALA A 174 7.38 6.34 -6.36
N ARG A 175 7.04 7.63 -6.23
CA ARG A 175 7.89 8.75 -6.64
C ARG A 175 9.18 8.85 -5.85
N VAL A 176 9.10 8.74 -4.51
CA VAL A 176 10.29 8.72 -3.65
C VAL A 176 11.20 7.56 -4.05
N ARG A 177 10.65 6.34 -4.17
CA ARG A 177 11.43 5.16 -4.56
C ARG A 177 12.07 5.32 -5.94
N SER A 178 11.33 5.81 -6.93
CA SER A 178 11.85 6.10 -8.27
C SER A 178 12.98 7.13 -8.25
N LYS A 179 12.82 8.19 -7.46
CA LYS A 179 13.86 9.22 -7.30
C LYS A 179 15.12 8.65 -6.66
N LEU A 180 14.97 7.81 -5.62
CA LEU A 180 16.09 7.16 -4.93
C LEU A 180 16.82 6.15 -5.83
N VAL A 181 16.11 5.39 -6.67
CA VAL A 181 16.72 4.52 -7.69
C VAL A 181 17.67 5.32 -8.58
N GLN A 182 17.25 6.49 -9.06
CA GLN A 182 18.07 7.38 -9.88
C GLN A 182 19.26 7.97 -9.11
N GLU A 183 19.01 8.52 -7.93
CA GLU A 183 20.04 9.18 -7.10
C GLU A 183 21.10 8.21 -6.60
N TRP A 184 20.73 6.96 -6.34
CA TRP A 184 21.65 5.93 -5.86
C TRP A 184 22.30 5.12 -6.98
N GLY A 185 21.99 5.44 -8.24
CA GLY A 185 22.63 4.84 -9.41
C GLY A 185 22.20 3.40 -9.71
N PHE A 186 21.03 2.97 -9.25
CA PHE A 186 20.49 1.66 -9.60
C PHE A 186 20.01 1.66 -11.05
N SER A 187 20.52 0.71 -11.85
CA SER A 187 20.08 0.56 -13.23
C SER A 187 18.78 -0.22 -13.32
N GLY A 188 17.99 0.00 -14.39
CA GLY A 188 16.79 -0.82 -14.65
C GLY A 188 17.11 -2.32 -14.77
N LYS A 189 18.30 -2.67 -15.27
CA LYS A 189 18.77 -4.07 -15.35
C LYS A 189 19.03 -4.64 -13.95
N GLU A 190 19.69 -3.89 -13.07
CA GLU A 190 19.93 -4.30 -11.69
C GLU A 190 18.60 -4.50 -10.94
N MET A 191 17.69 -3.53 -11.04
CA MET A 191 16.36 -3.56 -10.40
C MET A 191 15.46 -4.71 -10.92
N SER A 192 15.72 -5.23 -12.12
CA SER A 192 14.98 -6.38 -12.66
C SER A 192 15.40 -7.73 -12.08
N THR A 193 16.45 -7.77 -11.25
CA THR A 193 16.92 -9.00 -10.59
C THR A 193 16.52 -9.03 -9.11
N PRO A 194 16.23 -10.21 -8.53
CA PRO A 194 15.95 -10.32 -7.10
C PRO A 194 17.07 -9.75 -6.22
N ALA A 195 18.33 -9.98 -6.59
CA ALA A 195 19.48 -9.48 -5.83
C ALA A 195 19.60 -7.95 -5.89
N GLY A 196 19.38 -7.34 -7.05
CA GLY A 196 19.40 -5.88 -7.19
C GLY A 196 18.23 -5.21 -6.46
N ALA A 197 17.03 -5.79 -6.53
CA ALA A 197 15.88 -5.34 -5.76
C ALA A 197 16.14 -5.44 -4.24
N ALA A 198 16.67 -6.56 -3.75
CA ALA A 198 17.00 -6.74 -2.34
C ALA A 198 18.04 -5.72 -1.85
N LYS A 199 19.07 -5.43 -2.65
CA LYS A 199 20.08 -4.40 -2.35
C LYS A 199 19.48 -2.99 -2.29
N PHE A 200 18.50 -2.69 -3.15
CA PHE A 200 17.76 -1.43 -3.07
C PHE A 200 16.92 -1.36 -1.79
N GLU A 201 16.18 -2.43 -1.44
CA GLU A 201 15.39 -2.46 -0.20
C GLU A 201 16.26 -2.34 1.05
N GLU A 202 17.42 -3.00 1.09
CA GLU A 202 18.37 -2.87 2.20
C GLU A 202 18.80 -1.41 2.38
N LYS A 203 19.20 -0.76 1.28
CA LYS A 203 19.60 0.65 1.31
C LYS A 203 18.43 1.57 1.68
N LEU A 204 17.23 1.26 1.22
CA LEU A 204 16.02 2.00 1.57
C LEU A 204 15.70 1.88 3.06
N ASN A 205 15.76 0.67 3.61
CA ASN A 205 15.51 0.42 5.04
C ASN A 205 16.54 1.15 5.91
N ASN A 206 17.83 1.11 5.53
CA ASN A 206 18.87 1.87 6.23
C ASN A 206 18.57 3.39 6.22
N MET A 207 18.12 3.94 5.09
CA MET A 207 17.71 5.34 5.01
C MET A 207 16.50 5.63 5.90
N ILE A 208 15.50 4.75 5.91
CA ILE A 208 14.32 4.89 6.78
C ILE A 208 14.74 4.89 8.25
N ASP A 209 15.59 3.95 8.68
CA ASP A 209 16.09 3.86 10.06
C ASP A 209 16.89 5.11 10.46
N GLU A 210 17.77 5.59 9.58
CA GLU A 210 18.49 6.85 9.78
C GLU A 210 17.54 8.05 9.93
N GLN A 211 16.44 8.09 9.18
CA GLN A 211 15.45 9.16 9.29
C GLN A 211 14.61 9.03 10.56
N LYS A 212 14.17 7.83 10.95
CA LYS A 212 13.45 7.60 12.22
C LYS A 212 14.27 8.11 13.41
N ASN A 213 15.58 7.89 13.41
CA ASN A 213 16.48 8.37 14.46
C ASN A 213 16.62 9.90 14.52
N LYS A 214 16.28 10.62 13.44
CA LYS A 214 16.31 12.09 13.37
C LYS A 214 14.95 12.72 13.69
N LEU A 215 13.87 12.00 13.47
CA LEU A 215 12.50 12.47 13.66
C LEU A 215 12.08 12.28 15.12
N LYS A 216 11.29 13.21 15.64
CA LYS A 216 10.79 13.14 17.02
C LYS A 216 9.52 12.29 17.09
N LEU A 217 9.59 11.11 17.69
CA LEU A 217 8.42 10.28 17.98
C LEU A 217 7.85 10.62 19.37
N GLU A 218 6.57 10.97 19.42
CA GLU A 218 5.83 11.26 20.64
C GLU A 218 4.62 10.33 20.76
N TYR A 219 4.60 9.46 21.76
CA TYR A 219 3.42 8.66 22.08
C TYR A 219 2.43 9.50 22.88
N ILE A 220 1.19 9.54 22.43
CA ILE A 220 0.09 10.22 23.13
C ILE A 220 -0.66 9.22 24.01
N GLU A 221 -0.72 7.96 23.59
CA GLU A 221 -1.21 6.84 24.39
C GLU A 221 -0.16 5.74 24.47
N PRO A 222 -0.07 5.01 25.60
CA PRO A 222 0.76 3.83 25.67
C PRO A 222 0.25 2.78 24.67
N ILE A 223 1.12 2.34 23.77
CA ILE A 223 0.84 1.16 22.95
C ILE A 223 0.86 -0.04 23.90
N ILE A 224 -0.29 -0.65 24.12
CA ILE A 224 -0.37 -1.87 24.94
C ILE A 224 0.29 -2.99 24.11
N SER A 225 1.43 -3.45 24.58
CA SER A 225 2.08 -4.67 24.09
C SER A 225 1.24 -5.86 24.55
N ASN A 226 0.57 -6.51 23.60
CA ASN A 226 0.06 -7.88 23.81
C ASN A 226 1.10 -8.87 23.31
#